data_AF-A0A9D4DBN2-F1
#
_entry.id   AF-A0A9D4DBN2-F1
#
_cell.length_a   1.000
_cell.length_b   1.000
_cell.length_c   1.000
_cell.angle_alpha   90.00
_cell.angle_beta   90.00
_cell.angle_gamma   90.00
#
_symmetry.space_group_name_H-M   'P 1'
#
loop_
_entity.id
_entity.type
_entity.pdbx_description
1 polymer ?
#
loop_
_entity_poly.entity_id
_entity_poly.type
_entity_poly.pdbx_seq_one_letter_code
_entity_poly.pdbx_strand_id
1 'polypeptide(L)'
;MEIAPGMEYLASKSVVHRRLATRNVLINSMHEVKITGFGPLTMNNEKNEDDFVKWVAPECMIYSRDATEKSDIWSYGVTLWEIFSLVQTPFAKIPSSELPARIRKGLRLEMPDICDDSGMTSWRDAGRTKLSDARDLRKSA
;
A
#
# COMPACT_ATOMS: atom_id res chain seq x y z
N MET A 1 -5.65 1.17 14.14
CA MET A 1 -4.36 0.66 13.60
C MET A 1 -3.41 1.83 13.42
N GLU A 2 -2.23 1.80 14.04
CA GLU A 2 -1.29 2.95 14.12
C GLU A 2 -0.58 3.29 12.79
N ILE A 3 -0.63 2.40 11.79
CA ILE A 3 -0.03 2.62 10.47
C ILE A 3 -0.71 3.82 9.76
N ALA A 4 -2.04 3.92 9.81
CA ALA A 4 -2.75 5.00 9.12
C ALA A 4 -2.38 6.41 9.63
N PRO A 5 -2.41 6.68 10.96
CA PRO A 5 -1.91 7.95 11.49
C PRO A 5 -0.46 8.28 11.10
N GLY A 6 0.42 7.28 11.08
CA GLY A 6 1.81 7.50 10.66
C GLY A 6 1.92 7.87 9.18
N MET A 7 1.14 7.23 8.31
CA MET A 7 1.11 7.55 6.87
C MET A 7 0.45 8.91 6.60
N GLU A 8 -0.59 9.27 7.35
CA GLU A 8 -1.20 10.59 7.31
C GLU A 8 -0.20 11.69 7.70
N TYR A 9 0.61 11.43 8.74
CA TYR A 9 1.69 12.34 9.13
C TYR A 9 2.71 12.53 8.01
N LEU A 10 3.17 11.47 7.36
CA LEU A 10 4.09 11.57 6.21
C LEU A 10 3.48 12.40 5.06
N ALA A 11 2.22 12.15 4.71
CA ALA A 11 1.51 12.90 3.70
C ALA A 11 1.40 14.39 4.06
N SER A 12 1.14 14.73 5.33
CA SER A 12 1.12 16.12 5.83
C SER A 12 2.46 16.85 5.69
N LYS A 13 3.56 16.10 5.58
CA LYS A 13 4.92 16.61 5.35
C LYS A 13 5.36 16.52 3.89
N SER A 14 4.44 16.20 2.98
CA SER A 14 4.73 15.97 1.55
C SER A 14 5.79 14.88 1.33
N VAL A 15 5.84 13.89 2.22
CA VAL A 15 6.72 12.73 2.10
C VAL A 15 5.91 11.56 1.56
N VAL A 16 6.32 11.06 0.40
CA VAL A 16 5.80 9.80 -0.16
C VAL A 16 6.70 8.65 0.31
N HIS A 17 6.12 7.61 0.90
CA HIS A 17 6.84 6.48 1.46
C HIS A 17 7.41 5.57 0.37
N ARG A 18 6.63 5.28 -0.70
CA ARG A 18 7.03 4.49 -1.89
C ARG A 18 7.35 3.01 -1.65
N ARG A 19 7.38 2.58 -0.40
CA ARG A 19 7.85 1.25 0.02
C ARG A 19 7.05 0.70 1.19
N LEU A 20 5.84 1.20 1.43
CA LEU A 20 5.05 0.75 2.56
C LEU A 20 4.68 -0.74 2.36
N ALA A 21 5.01 -1.54 3.36
CA ALA A 21 4.77 -2.97 3.44
C ALA A 21 4.94 -3.39 4.90
N THR A 22 4.46 -4.57 5.28
CA THR A 22 4.56 -5.06 6.67
C THR A 22 6.00 -5.12 7.17
N ARG A 23 6.96 -5.47 6.29
CA ARG A 23 8.41 -5.46 6.60
C ARG A 23 8.97 -4.11 7.04
N ASN A 24 8.30 -3.01 6.68
CA ASN A 24 8.70 -1.64 7.01
C ASN A 24 7.91 -1.07 8.20
N VAL A 25 7.11 -1.92 8.86
CA VAL A 25 6.35 -1.60 10.07
C VAL A 25 7.02 -2.31 11.25
N LEU A 26 7.66 -1.55 12.13
CA LEU A 26 8.32 -2.09 13.33
C LEU A 26 7.40 -1.98 14.52
N ILE A 27 7.48 -2.97 15.42
CA ILE A 27 6.75 -2.98 16.69
C ILE A 27 7.77 -3.18 17.80
N ASN A 28 7.72 -2.36 18.85
CA ASN A 28 8.60 -2.53 20.01
C ASN A 28 7.94 -3.32 21.15
N SER A 29 8.67 -3.55 22.24
CA SER A 29 8.17 -4.27 23.42
C SER A 29 7.01 -3.60 24.15
N MET A 30 6.74 -2.32 23.85
CA MET A 30 5.60 -1.57 24.38
C MET A 30 4.40 -1.58 23.42
N HIS A 31 4.46 -2.39 22.35
CA HIS A 31 3.47 -2.47 21.27
C HIS A 31 3.28 -1.17 20.49
N GLU A 32 4.28 -0.28 20.50
CA GLU A 32 4.26 0.93 19.67
C GLU A 32 4.68 0.59 18.25
N VAL A 33 3.92 1.08 17.27
CA VAL A 33 4.19 0.91 15.85
C VAL A 33 5.02 2.07 15.30
N LYS A 34 6.08 1.77 14.55
CA LYS A 34 6.89 2.75 13.83
C LYS A 34 7.03 2.40 12.37
N ILE A 35 6.74 3.36 11.51
CA ILE A 35 6.92 3.26 10.06
C ILE A 35 8.38 3.57 9.74
N THR A 36 9.00 2.77 8.87
CA THR A 36 10.40 2.89 8.46
C THR A 36 10.54 2.71 6.95
N GLY A 37 11.74 2.88 6.39
CA GLY A 37 11.95 2.61 4.96
C GLY A 37 11.29 3.64 4.01
N PHE A 38 10.89 4.81 4.50
CA PHE A 38 10.57 5.97 3.66
C PHE A 38 11.84 6.76 3.30
N GLY A 39 11.81 7.54 2.22
CA GLY A 39 12.93 8.37 1.77
C GLY A 39 13.46 8.04 0.36
N PRO A 40 14.60 8.62 -0.05
CA PRO A 40 15.11 8.49 -1.41
C PRO A 40 15.40 7.03 -1.77
N LEU A 41 15.00 6.63 -2.98
CA LEU A 41 15.38 5.34 -3.55
C LEU A 41 16.82 5.48 -4.07
N THR A 42 17.77 4.78 -3.45
CA THR A 42 19.12 4.66 -3.99
C THR A 42 19.12 3.61 -5.10
N MET A 43 19.41 4.04 -6.33
CA MET A 43 19.43 3.21 -7.57
C MET A 43 20.23 1.90 -7.44
N ASN A 44 21.17 1.81 -6.49
CA ASN A 44 22.01 0.61 -6.31
C ASN A 44 21.33 -0.54 -5.55
N ASN A 45 20.18 -0.34 -4.92
CA ASN A 45 19.48 -1.37 -4.14
C ASN A 45 18.34 -2.06 -4.92
N GLU A 46 18.24 -1.81 -6.23
CA GLU A 46 17.19 -2.31 -7.13
C GLU A 46 17.39 -3.78 -7.56
N LYS A 47 18.23 -4.56 -6.86
CA LYS A 47 18.47 -5.97 -7.23
C LYS A 47 17.29 -6.89 -6.91
N ASN A 48 16.26 -6.43 -6.19
CA ASN A 48 15.06 -7.19 -5.85
C ASN A 48 13.77 -6.44 -6.26
N GLU A 49 13.66 -6.00 -7.53
CA GLU A 49 12.41 -5.42 -8.06
C GLU A 49 11.19 -6.35 -7.85
N ASP A 50 11.41 -7.66 -7.90
CA ASP A 50 10.36 -8.67 -7.72
C ASP A 50 9.73 -8.67 -6.31
N ASP A 51 10.51 -8.35 -5.27
CA ASP A 51 10.04 -8.31 -3.87
C ASP A 51 9.22 -7.06 -3.55
N PHE A 52 9.24 -6.04 -4.41
CA PHE A 52 8.54 -4.78 -4.16
C PHE A 52 7.33 -4.58 -5.04
N VAL A 53 7.31 -5.13 -6.26
CA VAL A 53 6.27 -4.79 -7.26
C VAL A 53 4.84 -5.05 -6.77
N LYS A 54 4.65 -6.03 -5.87
CA LYS A 54 3.33 -6.42 -5.35
C LYS A 54 2.67 -5.37 -4.46
N TRP A 55 3.45 -4.46 -3.89
CA TRP A 55 2.97 -3.32 -3.09
C TRP A 55 2.89 -2.04 -3.91
N VAL A 56 3.47 -2.00 -5.10
CA VAL A 56 3.51 -0.80 -5.94
C VAL A 56 2.15 -0.58 -6.61
N ALA A 57 1.68 0.67 -6.62
CA ALA A 57 0.42 1.02 -7.26
C ALA A 57 0.52 0.86 -8.80
N PRO A 58 -0.57 0.51 -9.51
CA PRO A 58 -0.55 0.21 -10.95
C PRO A 58 -0.01 1.34 -11.84
N GLU A 59 -0.17 2.58 -11.41
CA GLU A 59 0.38 3.78 -12.07
C GLU A 59 1.91 3.90 -11.87
N CYS A 60 2.43 3.43 -10.73
CA CYS A 60 3.86 3.49 -10.40
C CYS A 60 4.66 2.29 -10.91
N MET A 61 3.99 1.21 -11.34
CA MET A 61 4.64 0.00 -11.86
C MET A 61 5.43 0.24 -13.16
N ILE A 62 5.10 1.29 -13.93
CA ILE A 62 5.83 1.66 -15.15
C ILE A 62 6.88 2.73 -14.84
N TYR A 63 6.53 3.70 -13.99
CA TYR A 63 7.41 4.81 -13.63
C TYR A 63 7.34 5.05 -12.11
N SER A 64 8.36 4.61 -11.38
CA SER A 64 8.45 4.77 -9.91
C SER A 64 8.45 6.24 -9.46
N ARG A 65 8.88 7.16 -10.33
CA ARG A 65 8.87 8.61 -10.09
C ARG A 65 7.46 9.20 -9.99
N ASP A 66 6.44 8.50 -10.49
CA ASP A 66 5.04 8.94 -10.46
C ASP A 66 4.36 8.63 -9.11
N ALA A 67 5.11 8.12 -8.12
CA ALA A 67 4.60 7.82 -6.80
C ALA A 67 4.14 9.08 -6.04
N THR A 68 2.92 9.01 -5.53
CA THR A 68 2.22 10.04 -4.76
C THR A 68 1.66 9.45 -3.46
N GLU A 69 1.09 10.28 -2.59
CA GLU A 69 0.36 9.81 -1.41
C GLU A 69 -0.79 8.85 -1.78
N LYS A 70 -1.36 8.93 -3.00
CA LYS A 70 -2.38 7.98 -3.46
C LYS A 70 -1.79 6.60 -3.76
N SER A 71 -0.57 6.54 -4.26
CA SER A 71 0.13 5.26 -4.45
C SER A 71 0.50 4.60 -3.10
N ASP A 72 0.72 5.41 -2.05
CA ASP A 72 0.92 4.89 -0.70
C ASP A 72 -0.38 4.35 -0.09
N ILE A 73 -1.55 4.88 -0.45
CA ILE A 73 -2.85 4.30 -0.05
C ILE A 73 -3.03 2.90 -0.64
N TRP A 74 -2.62 2.68 -1.89
CA TRP A 74 -2.60 1.34 -2.47
C TRP A 74 -1.69 0.40 -1.66
N SER A 75 -0.45 0.83 -1.40
CA SER A 75 0.54 0.08 -0.63
C SER A 75 0.03 -0.24 0.78
N TYR A 76 -0.70 0.69 1.40
CA TYR A 76 -1.36 0.50 2.68
C TYR A 76 -2.43 -0.60 2.61
N GLY A 77 -3.25 -0.63 1.55
CA GLY A 77 -4.23 -1.69 1.34
C GLY A 77 -3.60 -3.09 1.21
N VAL A 78 -2.45 -3.19 0.52
CA VAL A 78 -1.68 -4.44 0.45
C VAL A 78 -1.07 -4.81 1.81
N THR A 79 -0.58 -3.82 2.57
CA THR A 79 -0.04 -4.01 3.93
C THR A 79 -1.10 -4.52 4.89
N LEU A 80 -2.32 -3.98 4.84
CA LEU A 80 -3.45 -4.50 5.61
C LEU A 80 -3.74 -5.96 5.27
N TRP A 81 -3.74 -6.28 3.97
CA TRP A 81 -3.97 -7.65 3.53
C TRP A 81 -2.92 -8.61 4.07
N GLU A 82 -1.64 -8.23 4.09
CA GLU A 82 -0.58 -9.04 4.71
C GLU A 82 -0.87 -9.30 6.19
N ILE A 83 -1.26 -8.27 6.95
CA ILE A 83 -1.55 -8.39 8.39
C ILE A 83 -2.68 -9.40 8.61
N PHE A 84 -3.80 -9.26 7.88
CA PHE A 84 -4.95 -10.14 8.04
C PHE A 84 -4.76 -11.54 7.46
N SER A 85 -3.80 -11.73 6.56
CA SER A 85 -3.45 -13.04 5.99
C SER A 85 -2.34 -13.77 6.75
N LEU A 86 -1.91 -13.26 7.91
CA LEU A 86 -0.78 -13.77 8.68
C LEU A 86 0.54 -13.76 7.88
N VAL A 87 0.79 -12.63 7.20
CA VAL A 87 2.02 -12.35 6.46
C VAL A 87 2.21 -13.32 5.27
N GLN A 88 1.10 -13.67 4.61
CA GLN A 88 1.19 -14.34 3.32
C GLN A 88 1.76 -13.40 2.25
N THR A 89 2.26 -14.00 1.17
CA THR A 89 2.75 -13.24 0.02
C THR A 89 1.59 -12.73 -0.84
N PRO A 90 1.45 -11.41 -1.05
CA PRO A 90 0.40 -10.88 -1.93
C PRO A 90 0.54 -11.43 -3.34
N PHE A 91 -0.57 -11.77 -3.98
CA PHE A 91 -0.61 -12.28 -5.35
C PHE A 91 0.36 -13.46 -5.61
N ALA A 92 0.61 -14.33 -4.62
CA ALA A 92 1.63 -15.39 -4.69
C ALA A 92 1.57 -16.26 -5.95
N LYS A 93 0.36 -16.48 -6.51
CA LYS A 93 0.11 -17.33 -7.69
C LYS A 93 0.33 -16.62 -9.03
N ILE A 94 0.74 -15.36 -9.02
CA ILE A 94 0.80 -14.50 -10.20
C ILE A 94 2.22 -13.97 -10.37
N PRO A 95 2.85 -14.18 -11.54
CA PRO A 95 4.14 -13.60 -11.84
C PRO A 95 4.09 -12.07 -11.76
N SER A 96 5.10 -11.46 -11.15
CA SER A 96 5.27 -10.01 -11.03
C SER A 96 5.10 -9.26 -12.35
N SER A 97 5.62 -9.82 -13.45
CA SER A 97 5.53 -9.25 -14.79
C SER A 97 4.10 -9.16 -15.33
N GLU A 98 3.21 -10.05 -14.91
CA GLU A 98 1.81 -10.07 -15.35
C GLU A 98 0.89 -9.23 -14.45
N LEU A 99 1.33 -8.95 -13.23
CA LEU A 99 0.53 -8.30 -12.20
C LEU A 99 -0.05 -6.93 -12.65
N PRO A 100 0.71 -6.03 -13.31
CA PRO A 100 0.16 -4.75 -13.76
C PRO A 100 -1.03 -4.93 -14.71
N ALA A 101 -0.93 -5.86 -15.65
CA ALA A 101 -1.98 -6.12 -16.64
C ALA A 101 -3.23 -6.72 -15.98
N ARG A 102 -3.06 -7.66 -15.04
CA ARG A 102 -4.18 -8.30 -14.35
C ARG A 102 -4.89 -7.34 -13.40
N ILE A 103 -4.17 -6.49 -12.66
CA ILE A 103 -4.78 -5.48 -11.79
C ILE A 103 -5.61 -4.47 -12.58
N ARG A 104 -5.13 -4.02 -13.74
CA ARG A 104 -5.88 -3.14 -14.66
C ARG A 104 -7.15 -3.79 -15.18
N LYS A 105 -7.17 -5.12 -15.34
CA LYS A 105 -8.36 -5.91 -15.67
C LYS A 105 -9.30 -6.18 -14.49
N GLY A 106 -8.98 -5.67 -13.30
CA GLY A 106 -9.84 -5.76 -12.11
C GLY A 106 -9.43 -6.83 -11.09
N LEU A 107 -8.29 -7.52 -11.28
CA LEU A 107 -7.76 -8.41 -10.26
C LEU A 107 -7.54 -7.66 -8.94
N ARG A 108 -7.96 -8.27 -7.84
CA ARG A 108 -7.72 -7.81 -6.45
C ARG A 108 -7.31 -9.01 -5.59
N LEU A 109 -6.75 -8.75 -4.42
CA LEU A 109 -6.41 -9.81 -3.46
C LEU A 109 -7.68 -10.49 -2.96
N GLU A 110 -7.58 -11.77 -2.62
CA GLU A 110 -8.69 -12.51 -2.01
C GLU A 110 -8.85 -12.10 -0.55
N MET A 111 -10.05 -12.24 -0.01
CA MET A 111 -10.34 -11.93 1.38
C MET A 111 -9.60 -12.92 2.31
N PRO A 112 -8.77 -12.47 3.26
CA PRO A 112 -8.19 -13.37 4.26
C PRO A 112 -9.24 -13.94 5.20
N ASP A 113 -9.11 -15.21 5.58
CA ASP A 113 -10.07 -15.96 6.40
C ASP A 113 -10.33 -15.37 7.80
N ILE A 114 -9.39 -14.55 8.31
CA ILE A 114 -9.40 -14.03 9.69
C ILE A 114 -10.21 -12.73 9.81
N CYS A 115 -10.62 -12.10 8.70
CA CYS A 115 -11.30 -10.83 8.78
C CYS A 115 -12.82 -11.00 8.98
N ASP A 116 -13.36 -10.38 10.03
CA ASP A 116 -14.78 -10.11 10.15
C ASP A 116 -15.17 -8.93 9.22
N ASP A 117 -16.44 -8.90 8.78
CA ASP A 117 -16.94 -8.00 7.73
C ASP A 117 -16.66 -6.50 7.97
N SER A 118 -16.43 -6.07 9.22
CA SER A 118 -16.24 -4.67 9.60
C SER A 118 -14.84 -4.13 9.28
N GLY A 119 -13.78 -4.95 9.28
CA GLY A 119 -12.43 -4.51 8.92
C GLY A 119 -12.22 -4.33 7.42
N MET A 120 -13.05 -4.99 6.61
CA MET A 120 -12.86 -5.19 5.17
C MET A 120 -13.53 -4.12 4.30
N THR A 121 -14.57 -3.43 4.78
CA THR A 121 -15.29 -2.39 4.00
C THR A 121 -14.32 -1.26 3.58
N SER A 122 -13.42 -0.86 4.48
CA SER A 122 -12.38 0.14 4.20
C SER A 122 -11.36 -0.33 3.15
N TRP A 123 -11.08 -1.64 3.06
CA TRP A 123 -10.11 -2.20 2.12
C TRP A 123 -10.66 -2.21 0.68
N ARG A 124 -11.93 -2.62 0.50
CA ARG A 124 -12.56 -2.59 -0.83
C ARG A 124 -12.71 -1.15 -1.34
N ASP A 125 -12.88 -0.17 -0.45
CA ASP A 125 -13.04 1.23 -0.82
C ASP A 125 -11.72 1.94 -1.13
N ALA A 126 -10.63 1.60 -0.45
CA ALA A 126 -9.28 2.06 -0.82
C ALA A 126 -8.87 1.56 -2.22
N GLY A 127 -9.28 0.33 -2.58
CA GLY A 127 -9.10 -0.22 -3.94
C GLY A 127 -10.12 0.25 -4.98
N ARG A 128 -11.16 0.98 -4.56
CA ARG A 128 -12.27 1.52 -5.39
C ARG A 128 -12.29 3.04 -5.47
N THR A 129 -11.42 3.77 -4.78
CA THR A 129 -11.46 5.24 -4.78
C THR A 129 -11.18 5.75 -6.19
N LYS A 130 -12.26 5.99 -6.95
CA LYS A 130 -12.23 6.74 -8.18
C LYS A 130 -11.82 8.16 -7.79
N LEU A 131 -11.01 8.79 -8.63
CA LEU A 131 -10.56 10.19 -8.54
C LEU A 131 -11.68 11.23 -8.35
N SER A 132 -12.97 10.86 -8.45
CA SER A 132 -14.12 11.75 -8.27
C SER A 132 -14.34 12.19 -6.82
N ASP A 133 -14.06 11.34 -5.84
CA ASP A 133 -14.56 11.56 -4.47
C ASP A 133 -13.57 12.38 -3.61
N ALA A 134 -12.34 12.58 -4.12
CA ALA A 134 -11.34 13.45 -3.50
C ALA A 134 -11.56 14.95 -3.80
N ARG A 135 -12.55 15.31 -4.65
CA ARG A 135 -12.86 16.71 -5.00
C ARG A 135 -13.83 17.39 -4.03
N ASP A 136 -14.58 16.64 -3.23
CA ASP A 136 -15.63 17.22 -2.37
C ASP A 136 -15.13 17.70 -1.00
N LEU A 137 -13.90 17.35 -0.61
CA LEU A 137 -13.28 17.86 0.63
C LEU A 137 -12.58 19.23 0.46
N ARG A 138 -12.63 19.84 -0.74
CA ARG A 138 -12.03 21.16 -1.01
C ARG A 138 -13.02 22.33 -1.01
N LYS A 139 -14.30 22.13 -0.70
CA LYS A 139 -15.33 23.18 -0.75
C LYS A 139 -15.92 23.61 0.60
N SER A 140 -15.39 23.14 1.71
CA SER A 140 -15.88 23.51 3.05
C SER A 140 -14.79 24.06 3.99
N ALA A 141 -13.73 24.65 3.41
CA ALA A 141 -12.80 25.52 4.14
C ALA A 141 -13.11 26.98 3.82
#